data_AF-A0A8T3D515-F1
#
_entry.id   AF-A0A8T3D515-F1
#
_cell.length_a   1.000
_cell.length_b   1.000
_cell.length_c   1.000
_cell.angle_alpha   90.00
_cell.angle_beta   90.00
_cell.angle_gamma   90.00
#
_symmetry.space_group_name_H-M   'P 1'
#
loop_
_entity.id
_entity.type
_entity.pdbx_description
1 polymer ?
#
loop_
_entity_poly.entity_id
_entity_poly.type
_entity_poly.pdbx_seq_one_letter_code
_entity_poly.pdbx_strand_id
1 'polypeptide(L)'
;MNMDPVHNTYSCKVRVWRYLKGKSKVNGEVLLEGGNKVMIGGFGDPGICDNEVATGDTRIFFVNMAPEYMWPAHQNELMLNSSLMRITLRNLEEVEHCVEGRLNF
;
A
#
# COMPACT_ATOMS: atom_id res chain seq x y z
N MET A 1 10.45 6.64 10.38
CA MET A 1 9.31 7.20 9.62
C MET A 1 9.85 8.42 8.92
N ASN A 2 9.65 8.52 7.61
CA ASN A 2 10.01 9.71 6.84
C ASN A 2 8.72 10.51 6.67
N MET A 3 8.71 11.77 7.10
CA MET A 3 7.53 12.63 7.01
C MET A 3 7.63 13.46 5.73
N ASP A 4 6.54 13.55 4.98
CA ASP A 4 6.38 14.49 3.88
C ASP A 4 5.67 15.75 4.40
N PRO A 5 6.39 16.87 4.56
CA PRO A 5 5.81 18.10 5.10
C PRO A 5 4.85 18.81 4.14
N VAL A 6 4.88 18.49 2.83
CA VAL A 6 4.02 19.14 1.84
C VAL A 6 2.60 18.61 1.96
N HIS A 7 2.45 17.29 2.09
CA HIS A 7 1.15 16.63 2.19
C HIS A 7 0.78 16.25 3.63
N ASN A 8 1.67 16.51 4.59
CA ASN A 8 1.54 16.11 5.99
C ASN A 8 1.26 14.60 6.15
N THR A 9 1.94 13.80 5.33
CA THR A 9 1.85 12.34 5.37
C THR A 9 3.18 11.74 5.80
N TYR A 10 3.22 10.42 6.02
CA TYR A 10 4.46 9.72 6.30
C TYR A 10 4.59 8.42 5.52
N SER A 11 5.84 7.97 5.36
CA SER A 11 6.18 6.71 4.71
C SER A 11 6.74 5.69 5.69
N CYS A 12 6.39 4.43 5.45
CA CYS A 12 6.79 3.26 6.24
C CYS A 12 7.42 2.17 5.37
N LYS A 13 8.42 1.49 5.92
CA LYS A 13 8.98 0.27 5.32
C LYS A 13 8.13 -0.92 5.69
N VAL A 14 7.59 -1.61 4.70
CA VAL A 14 6.66 -2.73 4.89
C VAL A 14 7.26 -4.02 4.32
N ARG A 15 7.23 -5.09 5.11
CA ARG A 15 7.60 -6.43 4.65
C ARG A 15 6.37 -7.11 4.05
N VAL A 16 6.41 -7.39 2.75
CA VAL A 16 5.32 -8.02 2.02
C VAL A 16 5.27 -9.51 2.32
N TRP A 17 4.08 -10.00 2.65
CA TRP A 17 3.81 -11.43 2.77
C TRP A 17 3.25 -11.99 1.46
N ARG A 18 2.10 -11.46 1.00
CA ARG A 18 1.42 -11.91 -0.22
C ARG A 18 0.86 -10.72 -0.98
N TYR A 19 0.87 -10.82 -2.31
CA TYR A 19 0.20 -9.88 -3.20
C TYR A 19 -1.17 -10.43 -3.58
N LEU A 20 -2.24 -9.69 -3.29
CA LEU A 20 -3.60 -10.04 -3.73
C LEU A 20 -3.88 -9.54 -5.16
N LYS A 21 -3.18 -8.49 -5.59
CA LYS A 21 -3.25 -7.91 -6.95
C LYS A 21 -1.91 -7.28 -7.31
N GLY A 22 -1.59 -7.21 -8.61
CA GLY A 22 -0.54 -6.32 -9.12
C GLY A 22 0.91 -6.75 -8.87
N LYS A 23 1.18 -8.00 -8.49
CA LYS A 23 2.55 -8.51 -8.23
C LYS A 23 3.53 -8.22 -9.38
N SER A 24 3.12 -8.45 -10.62
CA SER A 24 3.97 -8.23 -11.81
C SER A 24 4.38 -6.76 -11.95
N LYS A 25 3.45 -5.83 -11.70
CA LYS A 25 3.72 -4.39 -11.73
C LYS A 25 4.73 -3.99 -10.65
N VAL A 26 4.51 -4.42 -9.40
CA VAL A 26 5.43 -4.11 -8.29
C VAL A 26 6.83 -4.65 -8.57
N ASN A 27 6.95 -5.90 -9.02
CA ASN A 27 8.25 -6.50 -9.30
C ASN A 27 8.99 -5.87 -10.50
N GLY A 28 8.26 -5.23 -11.43
CA GLY A 28 8.85 -4.62 -12.62
C GLY A 28 9.29 -3.17 -12.42
N GLU A 29 8.59 -2.43 -11.55
CA GLU A 29 8.74 -0.97 -11.44
C GLU A 29 9.23 -0.51 -10.06
N VAL A 30 9.18 -1.37 -9.03
CA VAL A 30 9.63 -1.05 -7.67
C VAL A 30 10.85 -1.90 -7.29
N LEU A 31 11.93 -1.22 -6.89
CA LEU A 31 13.11 -1.83 -6.30
C LEU A 31 12.77 -2.37 -4.91
N LEU A 32 12.85 -3.69 -4.77
CA LEU A 32 12.55 -4.41 -3.53
C LEU A 32 13.81 -4.54 -2.66
N GLU A 33 13.79 -3.94 -1.47
CA GLU A 33 14.88 -4.12 -0.51
C GLU A 33 14.81 -5.52 0.10
N GLY A 34 15.88 -6.32 -0.07
CA GLY A 34 15.92 -7.70 0.41
C GLY A 34 14.88 -8.63 -0.25
N GLY A 35 14.36 -8.25 -1.42
CA GLY A 35 13.43 -9.06 -2.23
C GLY A 35 11.97 -9.07 -1.78
N ASN A 36 11.63 -8.54 -0.60
CA ASN A 36 10.25 -8.50 -0.11
C ASN A 36 9.88 -7.27 0.73
N LYS A 37 10.72 -6.23 0.79
CA LYS A 37 10.39 -4.98 1.48
C LYS A 37 10.14 -3.86 0.48
N VAL A 38 9.10 -3.09 0.73
CA VAL A 38 8.69 -1.93 -0.06
C VAL A 38 8.54 -0.72 0.85
N MET A 39 8.70 0.47 0.28
CA MET A 39 8.29 1.71 0.92
C MET A 39 6.84 2.02 0.54
N ILE A 40 5.99 2.26 1.54
CA ILE A 40 4.63 2.72 1.34
C ILE A 40 4.51 4.13 1.93
N GLY A 41 4.05 5.09 1.14
CA GLY A 41 3.78 6.47 1.54
C GLY A 41 2.28 6.79 1.61
N GLY A 42 1.95 8.00 2.08
CA GLY A 42 0.57 8.48 2.16
C GLY A 42 -0.18 8.12 3.45
N PHE A 43 0.51 7.60 4.48
CA PHE A 43 -0.12 7.40 5.78
C PHE A 43 -0.42 8.76 6.45
N GLY A 44 -1.54 8.86 7.15
CA GLY A 44 -2.03 10.11 7.73
C GLY A 44 -2.77 11.04 6.77
N ASP A 45 -2.99 10.63 5.51
CA ASP A 45 -3.77 11.41 4.53
C ASP A 45 -5.22 11.64 5.02
N PRO A 46 -5.65 12.89 5.26
CA PRO A 46 -6.99 13.20 5.78
C PRO A 46 -8.14 12.78 4.84
N GLY A 47 -7.86 12.48 3.57
CA GLY A 47 -8.83 11.94 2.61
C GLY A 47 -9.13 10.44 2.81
N ILE A 48 -8.37 9.75 3.65
CA ILE A 48 -8.49 8.32 3.92
C ILE A 48 -8.92 8.10 5.37
N CYS A 49 -9.98 7.30 5.60
CA CYS A 49 -10.55 7.13 6.94
C CYS A 49 -9.67 6.33 7.91
N ASP A 50 -9.20 5.14 7.49
CA ASP A 50 -8.26 4.32 8.27
C ASP A 50 -6.89 4.41 7.57
N ASN A 51 -6.02 5.28 8.06
CA ASN A 51 -4.81 5.72 7.35
C ASN A 51 -3.56 5.70 8.25
N GLU A 52 -3.66 5.21 9.48
CA GLU A 52 -2.57 5.16 10.44
C GLU A 52 -2.06 3.73 10.67
N VAL A 53 -0.75 3.62 10.89
CA VAL A 53 -0.08 2.37 11.23
C VAL A 53 0.98 2.58 12.29
N ALA A 54 1.13 1.58 13.16
CA ALA A 54 2.22 1.46 14.11
C ALA A 54 3.21 0.37 13.70
N THR A 55 4.40 0.37 14.33
CA THR A 55 5.39 -0.68 14.10
C THR A 55 4.83 -2.04 14.54
N GLY A 56 4.90 -3.04 13.65
CA GLY A 56 4.38 -4.39 13.91
C GLY A 56 2.95 -4.61 13.44
N ASP A 57 2.24 -3.56 13.00
CA ASP A 57 0.92 -3.73 12.42
C ASP A 57 0.95 -4.60 11.16
N THR A 58 -0.10 -5.41 11.01
CA THR A 58 -0.35 -6.17 9.79
C THR A 58 -1.70 -5.76 9.23
N ARG A 59 -1.71 -5.34 7.96
CA ARG A 59 -2.88 -4.82 7.24
C ARG A 59 -2.87 -5.31 5.78
N ILE A 60 -4.03 -5.24 5.15
CA ILE A 60 -4.18 -5.26 3.69
C ILE A 60 -4.06 -3.80 3.23
N PHE A 61 -3.14 -3.55 2.31
CA PHE A 61 -2.83 -2.22 1.79
C PHE A 61 -3.38 -2.08 0.37
N PHE A 62 -4.16 -1.03 0.14
CA PHE A 62 -4.62 -0.64 -1.19
C PHE A 62 -3.78 0.52 -1.68
N VAL A 63 -2.91 0.25 -2.65
CA VAL A 63 -1.85 1.18 -3.06
C VAL A 63 -1.75 1.29 -4.57
N ASN A 64 -1.21 2.41 -5.02
CA ASN A 64 -0.79 2.65 -6.40
C ASN A 64 0.69 3.01 -6.44
N MET A 65 1.29 2.98 -7.62
CA MET A 65 2.64 3.52 -7.80
C MET A 65 2.62 5.03 -7.63
N ALA A 66 3.64 5.58 -7.00
CA ALA A 66 3.79 7.02 -6.89
C ALA A 66 3.89 7.64 -8.30
N PRO A 67 2.96 8.54 -8.66
CA PRO A 67 2.98 9.19 -9.97
C PRO A 67 4.19 10.13 -10.11
N GLU A 68 4.62 10.38 -11.35
CA GLU A 68 5.85 11.13 -11.65
C GLU A 68 5.88 12.54 -11.04
N TYR A 69 4.73 13.19 -10.87
CA TYR A 69 4.67 14.53 -10.27
C TYR A 69 5.02 14.55 -8.77
N MET A 70 5.01 13.40 -8.10
CA MET A 70 5.45 13.25 -6.70
C MET A 70 6.96 12.96 -6.59
N TRP A 71 7.66 12.86 -7.71
CA TRP A 71 9.10 12.60 -7.72
C TRP A 71 9.88 13.91 -7.52
N PRO A 72 11.05 13.86 -6.87
CA PRO A 72 11.76 12.67 -6.41
C PRO A 72 11.34 12.16 -5.03
N ALA A 73 10.49 12.90 -4.30
CA ALA A 73 10.19 12.62 -2.89
C ALA A 73 9.65 11.22 -2.65
N HIS A 74 8.74 10.76 -3.52
CA HIS A 74 8.13 9.42 -3.45
C HIS A 74 8.57 8.50 -4.58
N GLN A 75 9.72 8.77 -5.20
CA GLN A 75 10.25 7.89 -6.24
C GLN A 75 10.48 6.49 -5.63
N ASN A 76 10.01 5.44 -6.32
CA ASN A 76 10.08 4.05 -5.85
C ASN A 76 9.22 3.74 -4.60
N GLU A 77 8.21 4.56 -4.30
CA GLU A 77 7.23 4.29 -3.25
C GLU A 77 5.88 3.85 -3.83
N LEU A 78 5.15 3.06 -3.05
CA LEU A 78 3.73 2.79 -3.27
C LEU A 78 2.91 3.74 -2.41
N MET A 79 1.96 4.47 -3.01
CA MET A 79 1.14 5.44 -2.29
C MET A 79 -0.19 4.81 -1.88
N LEU A 80 -0.57 5.02 -0.63
CA LEU A 80 -1.88 4.63 -0.11
C LEU A 80 -2.99 5.29 -0.94
N ASN A 81 -3.98 4.49 -1.34
CA ASN A 81 -5.08 4.96 -2.18
C ASN A 81 -6.43 4.92 -1.47
N SER A 82 -6.58 4.05 -0.48
CA SER A 82 -7.81 3.92 0.31
C SER A 82 -7.51 3.33 1.69
N SER A 83 -8.56 3.24 2.51
CA SER A 83 -8.47 2.81 3.91
C SER A 83 -7.77 1.46 4.06
N LEU A 84 -6.94 1.39 5.09
CA LEU A 84 -6.31 0.16 5.54
C LEU A 84 -7.37 -0.83 5.99
N MET A 85 -7.11 -2.10 5.73
CA MET A 85 -8.06 -3.15 6.06
C MET A 85 -7.38 -4.20 6.94
N ARG A 86 -8.08 -4.65 7.97
CA ARG A 86 -7.56 -5.66 8.89
C ARG A 86 -7.40 -7.00 8.21
N ILE A 87 -6.41 -7.78 8.65
CA ILE A 87 -6.25 -9.16 8.23
C ILE A 87 -7.28 -10.03 8.95
N THR A 88 -8.26 -10.52 8.21
CA THR A 88 -9.21 -11.57 8.62
C THR A 88 -9.47 -12.46 7.41
N LEU A 89 -9.94 -13.70 7.61
CA LEU A 89 -10.26 -14.60 6.49
C LEU A 89 -11.34 -13.99 5.58
N ARG A 90 -12.43 -13.48 6.17
CA ARG A 90 -13.50 -12.80 5.43
C ARG A 90 -12.95 -11.68 4.54
N ASN A 91 -12.11 -10.82 5.10
CA ASN A 91 -11.54 -9.68 4.39
C ASN A 91 -10.65 -10.13 3.22
N LEU A 92 -9.85 -11.18 3.41
CA LEU A 92 -9.01 -11.72 2.35
C LEU A 92 -9.86 -12.32 1.22
N GLU A 93 -10.88 -13.11 1.56
CA GLU A 93 -11.79 -13.73 0.60
C GLU A 93 -12.56 -12.68 -0.21
N GLU A 94 -13.12 -11.66 0.44
CA GLU A 94 -13.86 -10.58 -0.23
C GLU A 94 -12.98 -9.81 -1.22
N VAL A 95 -11.74 -9.49 -0.83
CA VAL A 95 -10.79 -8.80 -1.72
C VAL A 95 -10.39 -9.70 -2.89
N GLU A 96 -10.07 -10.96 -2.65
CA GLU A 96 -9.71 -11.91 -3.71
C GLU A 96 -10.86 -12.09 -4.71
N HIS A 97 -12.10 -12.25 -4.23
CA HIS A 97 -13.28 -12.34 -5.08
C HIS A 97 -13.49 -11.08 -5.94
N CYS A 98 -13.30 -9.90 -5.35
CA CYS A 98 -13.40 -8.64 -6.07
C CYS A 98 -12.30 -8.51 -7.14
N VAL A 99 -11.07 -8.93 -6.83
CA VAL A 99 -9.95 -8.92 -7.79
C VAL A 99 -10.17 -9.90 -8.94
N GLU A 100 -10.71 -11.08 -8.66
CA GLU A 100 -11.03 -12.10 -9.69
C GLU A 100 -12.26 -11.75 -10.52
N GLY A 101 -13.02 -10.71 -10.14
CA GLY A 101 -14.26 -10.33 -10.82
C GLY A 101 -15.42 -11.31 -10.58
N ARG A 102 -15.37 -12.09 -9.48
CA ARG A 102 -16.40 -13.09 -9.13
C ARG A 102 -17.61 -12.53 -8.38
N LEU A 103 -17.77 -11.21 -8.34
CA LEU A 103 -18.98 -10.58 -7.81
C LEU A 103 -20.12 -10.81 -8.82
N ASN A 104 -20.70 -12.01 -8.78
CA ASN A 104 -21.96 -12.31 -9.44
C ASN A 104 -23.06 -11.52 -8.69
N PHE A 105 -23.55 -10.46 -9.31
CA PHE A 105 -24.82 -9.81 -8.93
C PHE A 105 -25.98 -10.57 -9.55
#